data_AF-A0A410X3E4-F1
#
_entry.id   AF-A0A410X3E4-F1
#
_cell.length_a   1.000
_cell.length_b   1.000
_cell.length_c   1.000
_cell.angle_alpha   90.00
_cell.angle_beta   90.00
_cell.angle_gamma   90.00
#
_symmetry.space_group_name_H-M   'P 1'
#
loop_
_entity.id
_entity.type
_entity.pdbx_description
1 polymer ?
#
loop_
_entity_poly.entity_id
_entity_poly.type
_entity_poly.pdbx_seq_one_letter_code
_entity_poly.pdbx_strand_id
1 'polypeptide(L)'
;MSMKERKLFFTRNGEYTVWEMLNALTDTYLEELYEFALTKRWTELYPKSNDEFPSFLFNIFEELDELNNNNFLTQIQDRFYMVPPPRSDFNAIVFHYYGTSLDLGSVEVKLDELKRNLVTFGIDGLQLEFFIYSEINGHKNVVDLRFTSEKSSYYKKNENIQFLNTEIRIYLNSKIALLTNFSQYTHSDKDKYNFINNIIRNVSSYSGTDLKPIHLSDQSLRELLLLEDTQIPSRLKFEVEGRLKVNIDINQKAALQDLIYQDEIKYFYDKFPLSTIKVNISDTEIKPMTVDGLEGKIMTRVSNVEVLDIDNFIKKLSILLEYDYLNQNYQKNIQDFADNRLTTTKSQKDIIVQTCYAEVERVIKKHYEDVTGVFVKVIQNAFFFCLKSKIKLVPTSVIKIEMDDKAVKYLAIITDFNPPEVINVLGALLELYSLHNTDIKSLMIEIDKSLNLNQRMIPNASGL
;
A
#
# COMPACT_ATOMS: atom_id res chain seq x y z
N MET A 1 27.49 -15.68 10.11
CA MET A 1 26.26 -14.97 10.46
C MET A 1 25.19 -15.26 9.41
N SER A 2 24.35 -16.28 9.61
CA SER A 2 23.17 -16.45 8.75
C SER A 2 22.20 -15.31 9.05
N MET A 3 21.85 -14.51 8.04
CA MET A 3 20.78 -13.51 8.14
C MET A 3 19.48 -14.24 8.46
N LYS A 4 19.08 -14.27 9.72
CA LYS A 4 17.81 -14.86 10.18
C LYS A 4 16.94 -13.71 10.65
N GLU A 5 16.32 -13.03 9.70
CA GLU A 5 15.41 -11.93 10.00
C GLU A 5 14.01 -12.51 10.26
N ARG A 6 13.50 -12.25 11.46
CA ARG A 6 12.15 -12.61 11.87
C ARG A 6 11.18 -11.63 11.17
N LYS A 7 10.29 -12.11 10.32
CA LYS A 7 9.45 -11.27 9.45
C LYS A 7 8.01 -11.27 9.94
N LEU A 8 7.40 -10.09 10.05
CA LEU A 8 5.98 -9.98 10.36
C LEU A 8 5.15 -10.28 9.11
N PHE A 9 4.30 -11.29 9.22
CA PHE A 9 3.36 -11.75 8.20
C PHE A 9 1.91 -11.62 8.76
N PHE A 10 1.00 -11.05 7.97
CA PHE A 10 -0.37 -10.73 8.38
C PHE A 10 -1.25 -11.96 8.63
N THR A 11 -1.13 -12.99 7.79
CA THR A 11 -1.97 -14.20 7.87
C THR A 11 -1.68 -15.05 9.10
N ARG A 12 -0.60 -14.77 9.83
CA ARG A 12 -0.29 -15.40 11.13
C ARG A 12 -0.85 -14.61 12.31
N ASN A 13 -1.44 -13.44 12.07
CA ASN A 13 -1.98 -12.56 13.11
C ASN A 13 -1.02 -12.33 14.31
N GLY A 14 0.29 -12.21 14.05
CA GLY A 14 1.30 -12.04 15.10
C GLY A 14 1.82 -13.32 15.75
N GLU A 15 1.42 -14.50 15.25
CA GLU A 15 1.99 -15.78 15.67
C GLU A 15 3.34 -16.05 15.00
N TYR A 16 4.25 -16.60 15.79
CA TYR A 16 5.59 -16.98 15.35
C TYR A 16 5.66 -18.48 15.16
N THR A 17 6.36 -18.94 14.12
CA THR A 17 6.72 -20.35 13.99
C THR A 17 7.72 -20.74 15.09
N VAL A 18 7.78 -22.02 15.44
CA VAL A 18 8.78 -22.55 16.39
C VAL A 18 10.19 -22.20 15.94
N TRP A 19 10.45 -22.28 14.64
CA TRP A 19 11.70 -21.86 14.03
C TRP A 19 12.03 -20.39 14.34
N GLU A 20 11.09 -19.47 14.13
CA GLU A 20 11.27 -18.05 14.44
C GLU A 20 11.45 -17.83 15.95
N MET A 21 10.70 -18.55 16.78
CA MET A 21 10.81 -18.49 18.24
C MET A 21 12.16 -18.98 18.76
N LEU A 22 12.78 -19.98 18.14
CA LEU A 22 14.11 -20.48 18.53
C LEU A 22 15.22 -19.54 18.08
N ASN A 23 15.16 -19.05 16.84
CA ASN A 23 16.13 -18.06 16.34
C ASN A 23 15.96 -16.69 17.03
N ALA A 24 14.77 -16.48 17.57
CA ALA A 24 14.40 -15.89 18.86
C ALA A 24 15.43 -15.54 19.93
N LEU A 25 16.06 -16.61 20.39
CA LEU A 25 16.50 -16.70 21.77
C LEU A 25 17.95 -16.27 21.89
N THR A 26 18.30 -15.82 23.08
CA THR A 26 19.70 -15.65 23.47
C THR A 26 20.35 -17.02 23.63
N ASP A 27 21.67 -17.07 23.51
CA ASP A 27 22.44 -18.31 23.74
C ASP A 27 22.08 -18.95 25.09
N THR A 28 21.90 -18.15 26.14
CA THR A 28 21.46 -18.62 27.47
C THR A 28 20.12 -19.35 27.43
N TYR A 29 19.10 -18.80 26.76
CA TYR A 29 17.80 -19.47 26.66
C TYR A 29 17.84 -20.70 25.76
N LEU A 30 18.70 -20.71 24.73
CA LEU A 30 18.94 -21.90 23.91
C LEU A 30 19.61 -23.03 24.71
N GLU A 31 20.57 -22.68 25.57
CA GLU A 31 21.22 -23.62 26.49
C GLU A 31 20.22 -24.18 27.51
N GLU A 32 19.35 -23.35 28.10
CA GLU A 32 18.31 -23.82 29.02
C GLU A 32 17.32 -24.80 28.35
N LEU A 33 16.91 -24.52 27.10
CA LEU A 33 16.06 -25.44 26.34
C LEU A 33 16.77 -26.74 26.01
N TYR A 34 18.06 -26.68 25.73
CA TYR A 34 18.90 -27.85 25.51
C TYR A 34 19.03 -28.70 26.79
N GLU A 35 19.31 -28.09 27.93
CA GLU A 35 19.36 -28.77 29.23
C GLU A 35 18.02 -29.42 29.59
N PHE A 36 16.91 -28.75 29.25
CA PHE A 36 15.58 -29.32 29.40
C PHE A 36 15.40 -30.57 28.52
N ALA A 37 15.76 -30.50 27.23
CA ALA A 37 15.67 -31.64 26.31
C ALA A 37 16.56 -32.82 26.75
N LEU A 38 17.76 -32.54 27.26
CA LEU A 38 18.64 -33.55 27.87
C LEU A 38 18.01 -34.20 29.10
N THR A 39 17.43 -33.41 30.01
CA THR A 39 16.80 -33.91 31.23
C THR A 39 15.62 -34.82 30.91
N LYS A 40 14.87 -34.50 29.85
CA LYS A 40 13.78 -35.33 29.32
C LYS A 40 14.26 -36.52 28.50
N ARG A 41 15.56 -36.62 28.22
CA ARG A 41 16.21 -37.65 27.39
C ARG A 41 15.69 -37.69 25.96
N TRP A 42 15.34 -36.54 25.42
CA TRP A 42 14.95 -36.40 24.01
C TRP A 42 16.17 -36.34 23.07
N THR A 43 17.35 -36.07 23.63
CA THR A 43 18.63 -36.15 22.94
C THR A 43 19.71 -36.60 23.92
N GLU A 44 20.78 -37.17 23.38
CA GLU A 44 22.05 -37.42 24.09
C GLU A 44 23.23 -36.69 23.41
N LEU A 45 22.95 -35.98 22.30
CA LEU A 45 23.93 -35.33 21.45
C LEU A 45 24.02 -33.84 21.78
N TYR A 46 25.23 -33.30 21.71
CA TYR A 46 25.50 -31.86 21.84
C TYR A 46 25.63 -31.21 20.44
N PRO A 47 25.11 -29.99 20.22
CA PRO A 47 25.30 -29.25 18.96
C PRO A 47 26.78 -29.00 18.66
N LYS A 48 27.22 -28.97 17.40
CA LYS A 48 28.65 -28.79 17.09
C LYS A 48 29.15 -27.37 17.35
N SER A 49 28.26 -26.39 17.36
CA SER A 49 28.55 -24.99 17.67
C SER A 49 27.30 -24.25 18.15
N ASN A 50 27.50 -23.10 18.81
CA ASN A 50 26.40 -22.25 19.30
C ASN A 50 25.44 -21.82 18.18
N ASP A 51 25.96 -21.58 16.98
CA ASP A 51 25.16 -21.19 15.80
C ASP A 51 24.16 -22.28 15.33
N GLU A 52 24.39 -23.53 15.70
CA GLU A 52 23.55 -24.69 15.32
C GLU A 52 22.41 -24.97 16.31
N PHE A 53 22.41 -24.36 17.50
CA PHE A 53 21.40 -24.63 18.54
C PHE A 53 19.96 -24.49 18.05
N PRO A 54 19.58 -23.41 17.31
CA PRO A 54 18.21 -23.28 16.83
C PRO A 54 17.78 -24.43 15.89
N SER A 55 18.65 -24.84 14.94
CA SER A 55 18.40 -25.99 14.07
C SER A 55 18.34 -27.30 14.82
N PHE A 56 19.20 -27.46 15.81
CA PHE A 56 19.25 -28.67 16.61
C PHE A 56 17.97 -28.85 17.45
N LEU A 57 17.56 -27.80 18.17
CA LEU A 57 16.33 -27.81 18.99
C LEU A 57 15.07 -27.93 18.11
N PHE A 58 15.08 -27.34 16.92
CA PHE A 58 13.98 -27.50 15.96
C PHE A 58 13.83 -28.94 15.48
N ASN A 59 14.93 -29.62 15.15
CA ASN A 59 14.89 -31.03 14.77
C ASN A 59 14.37 -31.92 15.90
N ILE A 60 14.81 -31.67 17.15
CA ILE A 60 14.25 -32.38 18.31
C ILE A 60 12.74 -32.19 18.37
N PHE A 61 12.26 -30.94 18.26
CA PHE A 61 10.83 -30.64 18.27
C PHE A 61 10.05 -31.44 17.21
N GLU A 62 10.53 -31.49 15.97
CA GLU A 62 9.89 -32.21 14.86
C GLU A 62 9.87 -33.74 15.04
N GLU A 63 10.81 -34.31 15.81
CA GLU A 63 10.93 -35.75 16.04
C GLU A 63 10.10 -36.25 17.24
N LEU A 64 9.57 -35.35 18.08
CA LEU A 64 8.77 -35.69 19.26
C LEU A 64 7.35 -36.13 18.89
N ASP A 65 6.78 -37.01 19.72
CA ASP A 65 5.34 -37.29 19.68
C ASP A 65 4.51 -36.07 20.11
N GLU A 66 3.22 -36.05 19.79
CA GLU A 66 2.33 -34.89 19.99
C GLU A 66 2.32 -34.36 21.44
N LEU A 67 2.36 -35.25 22.43
CA LEU A 67 2.37 -34.86 23.84
C LEU A 67 3.68 -34.15 24.24
N ASN A 68 4.83 -34.74 23.89
CA ASN A 68 6.13 -34.17 24.23
C ASN A 68 6.43 -32.93 23.40
N ASN A 69 6.00 -32.91 22.14
CA ASN A 69 6.08 -31.77 21.24
C ASN A 69 5.35 -30.55 21.84
N ASN A 70 4.10 -30.71 22.30
CA ASN A 70 3.35 -29.63 22.96
C ASN A 70 4.04 -29.12 24.24
N ASN A 71 4.60 -30.02 25.04
CA ASN A 71 5.35 -29.65 26.23
C ASN A 71 6.61 -28.85 25.88
N PHE A 72 7.34 -29.27 24.85
CA PHE A 72 8.54 -28.55 24.41
C PHE A 72 8.20 -27.19 23.79
N LEU A 73 7.13 -27.12 22.99
CA LEU A 73 6.60 -25.87 22.46
C LEU A 73 6.29 -24.87 23.57
N THR A 74 5.66 -25.33 24.65
CA THR A 74 5.36 -24.49 25.82
C THR A 74 6.64 -23.90 26.41
N GLN A 75 7.70 -24.71 26.57
CA GLN A 75 8.98 -24.20 27.07
C GLN A 75 9.64 -23.20 26.12
N ILE A 76 9.58 -23.46 24.81
CA ILE A 76 10.09 -22.53 23.79
C ILE A 76 9.34 -21.21 23.86
N GLN A 77 8.01 -21.27 23.93
CA GLN A 77 7.14 -20.09 24.06
C GLN A 77 7.45 -19.30 25.32
N ASP A 78 7.54 -19.95 26.48
CA ASP A 78 7.85 -19.30 27.76
C ASP A 78 9.15 -18.47 27.66
N ARG A 79 10.21 -19.05 27.09
CA ARG A 79 11.48 -18.35 26.88
C ARG A 79 11.39 -17.25 25.83
N PHE A 80 10.70 -17.52 24.72
CA PHE A 80 10.47 -16.54 23.67
C PHE A 80 9.73 -15.30 24.20
N TYR A 81 8.73 -15.50 25.05
CA TYR A 81 7.98 -14.41 25.67
C TYR A 81 8.79 -13.62 26.71
N MET A 82 9.86 -14.19 27.27
CA MET A 82 10.84 -13.48 28.11
C MET A 82 11.83 -12.64 27.31
N VAL A 83 12.06 -12.95 26.02
CA VAL A 83 12.98 -12.16 25.18
C VAL A 83 12.39 -10.76 24.96
N PRO A 84 13.15 -9.70 25.33
CA PRO A 84 12.75 -8.33 25.05
C PRO A 84 12.70 -8.13 23.52
N PRO A 85 11.68 -7.47 22.98
CA PRO A 85 11.58 -7.23 21.53
C PRO A 85 12.87 -6.55 20.98
N PRO A 86 13.49 -6.98 19.83
CA PRO A 86 12.78 -7.32 18.59
C PRO A 86 12.34 -8.73 18.40
N ARG A 87 11.06 -8.94 18.06
CA ARG A 87 10.58 -10.24 17.62
C ARG A 87 10.37 -10.33 16.13
N SER A 88 10.12 -9.23 15.42
CA SER A 88 10.04 -9.23 13.95
C SER A 88 10.29 -7.85 13.35
N ASP A 89 10.83 -7.79 12.13
CA ASP A 89 10.80 -6.60 11.29
C ASP A 89 9.59 -6.60 10.36
N PHE A 90 9.23 -5.42 9.86
CA PHE A 90 8.14 -5.25 8.93
C PHE A 90 8.58 -4.40 7.73
N ASN A 91 8.19 -4.83 6.55
CA ASN A 91 8.47 -4.16 5.29
C ASN A 91 7.36 -4.50 4.29
N ALA A 92 6.65 -3.48 3.82
CA ALA A 92 5.58 -3.63 2.86
C ALA A 92 5.58 -2.50 1.82
N ILE A 93 5.00 -2.79 0.67
CA ILE A 93 4.61 -1.80 -0.33
C ILE A 93 3.12 -1.53 -0.15
N VAL A 94 2.76 -0.25 -0.09
CA VAL A 94 1.39 0.23 0.04
C VAL A 94 0.83 0.51 -1.34
N PHE A 95 -0.37 -0.01 -1.59
CA PHE A 95 -1.16 0.26 -2.78
C PHE A 95 -2.47 0.92 -2.38
N HIS A 96 -2.91 1.88 -3.17
CA HIS A 96 -4.25 2.46 -3.07
C HIS A 96 -4.95 2.26 -4.41
N TYR A 97 -6.18 1.74 -4.36
CA TYR A 97 -6.97 1.45 -5.55
C TYR A 97 -8.30 2.21 -5.53
N TYR A 98 -8.92 2.31 -6.71
CA TYR A 98 -10.19 3.01 -6.89
C TYR A 98 -11.27 2.03 -7.34
N GLY A 99 -12.54 2.41 -7.16
CA GLY A 99 -13.69 1.57 -7.46
C GLY A 99 -14.45 1.14 -6.21
N THR A 100 -15.49 0.35 -6.43
CA THR A 100 -16.34 -0.20 -5.38
C THR A 100 -15.79 -1.56 -4.95
N SER A 101 -15.45 -1.69 -3.67
CA SER A 101 -15.09 -2.97 -3.09
C SER A 101 -16.30 -3.90 -3.07
N LEU A 102 -16.08 -5.17 -3.41
CA LEU A 102 -17.13 -6.18 -3.33
C LEU A 102 -17.46 -6.49 -1.86
N ASP A 103 -18.67 -6.97 -1.60
CA ASP A 103 -19.01 -7.51 -0.28
C ASP A 103 -18.21 -8.79 0.00
N LEU A 104 -18.06 -9.14 1.27
CA LEU A 104 -17.21 -10.26 1.68
C LEU A 104 -17.61 -11.61 1.06
N GLY A 105 -18.90 -11.86 0.85
CA GLY A 105 -19.37 -13.10 0.23
C GLY A 105 -18.98 -13.17 -1.24
N SER A 106 -19.15 -12.07 -1.98
CA SER A 106 -18.68 -11.97 -3.37
C SER A 106 -17.15 -12.09 -3.48
N VAL A 107 -16.41 -11.48 -2.54
CA VAL A 107 -14.95 -11.61 -2.45
C VAL A 107 -14.54 -13.06 -2.27
N GLU A 108 -15.16 -13.77 -1.32
CA GLU A 108 -14.85 -15.17 -1.03
C GLU A 108 -15.00 -16.05 -2.29
N VAL A 109 -16.15 -15.93 -2.98
CA VAL A 109 -16.40 -16.68 -4.22
C VAL A 109 -15.34 -16.40 -5.28
N LYS A 110 -14.97 -15.13 -5.47
CA LYS A 110 -13.97 -14.73 -6.47
C LYS A 110 -12.56 -15.22 -6.14
N LEU A 111 -12.18 -15.19 -4.86
CA LEU A 111 -10.89 -15.70 -4.41
C LEU A 111 -10.81 -17.22 -4.48
N ASP A 112 -11.90 -17.92 -4.22
CA ASP A 112 -11.99 -19.38 -4.43
C ASP A 112 -11.85 -19.76 -5.91
N GLU A 113 -12.49 -19.02 -6.82
CA GLU A 113 -12.31 -19.18 -8.27
C GLU A 113 -10.84 -19.01 -8.66
N LEU A 114 -10.19 -17.95 -8.15
CA LEU A 114 -8.78 -17.67 -8.40
C LEU A 114 -7.85 -18.77 -7.84
N LYS A 115 -8.11 -19.24 -6.62
CA LYS A 115 -7.35 -20.33 -5.98
C LYS A 115 -7.39 -21.63 -6.78
N ARG A 116 -8.48 -21.89 -7.51
CA ARG A 116 -8.60 -23.06 -8.41
C ARG A 116 -7.89 -22.86 -9.76
N ASN A 117 -7.57 -21.62 -10.13
CA ASN A 117 -6.96 -21.26 -11.41
C ASN A 117 -5.65 -20.48 -11.22
N LEU A 118 -4.70 -21.04 -10.47
CA LEU A 118 -3.40 -20.40 -10.21
C LEU A 118 -2.46 -20.41 -11.44
N VAL A 119 -2.80 -21.16 -12.48
CA VAL A 119 -2.05 -21.21 -13.75
C VAL A 119 -1.89 -19.83 -14.39
N THR A 120 -2.80 -18.89 -14.10
CA THR A 120 -2.75 -17.50 -14.59
C THR A 120 -1.48 -16.77 -14.14
N PHE A 121 -0.87 -17.18 -13.04
CA PHE A 121 0.35 -16.57 -12.50
C PHE A 121 1.63 -17.12 -13.13
N GLY A 122 1.58 -18.29 -13.79
CA GLY A 122 2.73 -18.89 -14.47
C GLY A 122 3.87 -19.32 -13.54
N ILE A 123 3.57 -19.60 -12.27
CA ILE A 123 4.52 -20.08 -11.26
C ILE A 123 4.17 -21.52 -10.91
N ASP A 124 5.13 -22.42 -11.08
CA ASP A 124 4.95 -23.83 -10.77
C ASP A 124 4.85 -24.05 -9.26
N GLY A 125 3.97 -24.97 -8.84
CA GLY A 125 3.71 -25.27 -7.43
C GLY A 125 3.15 -24.10 -6.60
N LEU A 126 2.68 -23.02 -7.22
CA LEU A 126 2.10 -21.88 -6.51
C LEU A 126 0.84 -22.30 -5.75
N GLN A 127 0.76 -21.91 -4.48
CA GLN A 127 -0.40 -22.10 -3.61
C GLN A 127 -0.93 -20.74 -3.17
N LEU A 128 -2.25 -20.65 -2.99
CA LEU A 128 -2.95 -19.47 -2.48
C LEU A 128 -3.82 -19.86 -1.28
N GLU A 129 -3.58 -19.18 -0.17
CA GLU A 129 -4.42 -19.18 1.02
C GLU A 129 -5.03 -17.79 1.21
N PHE A 130 -6.25 -17.72 1.75
CA PHE A 130 -6.87 -16.45 2.08
C PHE A 130 -7.73 -16.57 3.34
N PHE A 131 -7.83 -15.46 4.07
CA PHE A 131 -8.53 -15.32 5.34
C PHE A 131 -9.38 -14.05 5.28
N ILE A 132 -10.67 -14.18 5.56
CA ILE A 132 -11.63 -13.08 5.44
C ILE A 132 -12.14 -12.72 6.84
N TYR A 133 -11.99 -11.45 7.21
CA TYR A 133 -12.37 -10.92 8.50
C TYR A 133 -13.46 -9.87 8.32
N SER A 134 -14.63 -10.11 8.92
CA SER A 134 -15.66 -9.07 9.06
C SER A 134 -15.16 -7.92 9.93
N GLU A 135 -14.39 -8.23 10.97
CA GLU A 135 -13.68 -7.27 11.82
C GLU A 135 -12.39 -7.87 12.39
N ILE A 136 -11.29 -7.12 12.34
CA ILE A 136 -10.00 -7.44 12.98
C ILE A 136 -9.30 -6.16 13.39
N ASN A 137 -8.79 -6.07 14.63
CA ASN A 137 -8.02 -4.92 15.13
C ASN A 137 -8.72 -3.55 14.91
N GLY A 138 -10.06 -3.50 15.01
CA GLY A 138 -10.85 -2.28 14.80
C GLY A 138 -11.03 -1.87 13.34
N HIS A 139 -10.65 -2.72 12.39
CA HIS A 139 -10.90 -2.58 10.96
C HIS A 139 -11.97 -3.56 10.49
N LYS A 140 -12.93 -3.07 9.71
CA LYS A 140 -13.98 -3.88 9.11
C LYS A 140 -13.62 -4.30 7.70
N ASN A 141 -14.08 -5.48 7.30
CA ASN A 141 -13.93 -6.02 5.95
C ASN A 141 -12.45 -6.08 5.51
N VAL A 142 -11.66 -6.89 6.22
CA VAL A 142 -10.24 -7.10 5.94
C VAL A 142 -10.04 -8.48 5.30
N VAL A 143 -9.18 -8.55 4.31
CA VAL A 143 -8.83 -9.80 3.63
C VAL A 143 -7.32 -9.96 3.63
N ASP A 144 -6.84 -11.07 4.17
CA ASP A 144 -5.44 -11.45 4.10
C ASP A 144 -5.27 -12.59 3.10
N LEU A 145 -4.24 -12.51 2.27
CA LEU A 145 -3.89 -13.54 1.31
C LEU A 145 -2.41 -13.90 1.44
N ARG A 146 -2.09 -15.17 1.23
CA ARG A 146 -0.71 -15.68 1.17
C ARG A 146 -0.52 -16.47 -0.11
N PHE A 147 0.47 -16.05 -0.88
CA PHE A 147 1.03 -16.81 -1.98
C PHE A 147 2.29 -17.53 -1.50
N THR A 148 2.34 -18.85 -1.71
CA THR A 148 3.49 -19.68 -1.34
C THR A 148 3.97 -20.47 -2.56
N SER A 149 5.27 -20.43 -2.81
CA SER A 149 5.91 -21.30 -3.81
C SER A 149 7.27 -21.77 -3.34
N GLU A 150 7.75 -22.83 -3.95
CA GLU A 150 9.11 -23.31 -3.75
C GLU A 150 10.08 -22.65 -4.73
N LYS A 151 11.30 -22.42 -4.27
CA LYS A 151 12.42 -21.97 -5.08
C LYS A 151 13.63 -22.82 -4.76
N SER A 152 14.03 -23.66 -5.71
CA SER A 152 15.29 -24.38 -5.61
C SER A 152 16.47 -23.41 -5.71
N SER A 153 17.35 -23.48 -4.72
CA SER A 153 18.65 -22.79 -4.75
C SER A 153 19.75 -23.84 -4.76
N TYR A 154 20.58 -23.82 -5.80
CA TYR A 154 21.72 -24.72 -5.91
C TYR A 154 22.94 -24.06 -5.29
N TYR A 155 23.41 -24.61 -4.17
CA TYR A 155 24.66 -24.16 -3.53
C TYR A 155 25.56 -25.37 -3.28
N LYS A 156 26.80 -25.32 -3.79
CA LYS A 156 27.82 -26.37 -3.60
C LYS A 156 27.33 -27.79 -3.89
N LYS A 157 26.58 -27.99 -4.98
CA LYS A 157 26.00 -29.29 -5.41
C LYS A 157 24.90 -29.87 -4.50
N ASN A 158 24.42 -29.12 -3.51
CA ASN A 158 23.19 -29.44 -2.78
C ASN A 158 22.04 -28.59 -3.34
N GLU A 159 20.90 -29.22 -3.54
CA GLU A 159 19.63 -28.54 -3.80
C GLU A 159 19.01 -28.16 -2.46
N ASN A 160 18.90 -26.87 -2.20
CA ASN A 160 18.17 -26.34 -1.06
C ASN A 160 16.85 -25.77 -1.56
N ILE A 161 15.73 -26.36 -1.15
CA ILE A 161 14.40 -25.83 -1.41
C ILE A 161 14.15 -24.70 -0.42
N GLN A 162 13.89 -23.49 -0.93
CA GLN A 162 13.49 -22.34 -0.14
C GLN A 162 12.02 -22.01 -0.44
N PHE A 163 11.21 -21.87 0.60
CA PHE A 163 9.84 -21.37 0.44
C PHE A 163 9.83 -19.84 0.33
N LEU A 164 9.15 -19.34 -0.69
CA LEU A 164 8.82 -17.93 -0.85
C LEU A 164 7.41 -17.70 -0.36
N ASN A 165 7.22 -16.73 0.53
CA ASN A 165 5.92 -16.35 1.05
C ASN A 165 5.68 -14.88 0.71
N THR A 166 4.56 -14.56 0.08
CA THR A 166 4.17 -13.18 -0.22
C THR A 166 2.75 -12.96 0.23
N GLU A 167 2.56 -11.97 1.09
CA GLU A 167 1.29 -11.73 1.74
C GLU A 167 0.71 -10.38 1.34
N ILE A 168 -0.60 -10.37 1.18
CA ILE A 168 -1.39 -9.20 0.82
C ILE A 168 -2.46 -9.03 1.88
N ARG A 169 -2.42 -7.93 2.63
CA ARG A 169 -3.55 -7.50 3.49
C ARG A 169 -4.32 -6.40 2.77
N ILE A 170 -5.63 -6.52 2.71
CA ILE A 170 -6.52 -5.59 2.02
C ILE A 170 -7.55 -5.04 2.99
N TYR A 171 -7.60 -3.71 3.10
CA TYR A 171 -8.63 -2.99 3.84
C TYR A 171 -9.67 -2.53 2.83
N LEU A 172 -10.76 -3.31 2.67
CA LEU A 172 -11.72 -3.08 1.59
C LEU A 172 -12.40 -1.72 1.70
N ASN A 173 -12.71 -1.28 2.91
CA ASN A 173 -13.37 0.01 3.13
C ASN A 173 -12.45 1.21 2.84
N SER A 174 -11.16 1.08 3.16
CA SER A 174 -10.15 2.14 2.94
C SER A 174 -9.52 2.08 1.55
N LYS A 175 -9.83 1.04 0.75
CA LYS A 175 -9.25 0.78 -0.58
C LYS A 175 -7.71 0.76 -0.59
N ILE A 176 -7.13 0.27 0.51
CA ILE A 176 -5.68 0.12 0.68
C ILE A 176 -5.33 -1.36 0.69
N ALA A 177 -4.19 -1.69 0.07
CA ALA A 177 -3.57 -3.00 0.21
C ALA A 177 -2.10 -2.87 0.61
N LEU A 178 -1.64 -3.81 1.44
CA LEU A 178 -0.25 -3.94 1.87
C LEU A 178 0.32 -5.24 1.34
N LEU A 179 1.41 -5.14 0.59
CA LEU A 179 2.12 -6.29 0.04
C LEU A 179 3.46 -6.44 0.74
N THR A 180 3.72 -7.60 1.37
CA THR A 180 5.00 -7.83 2.04
C THR A 180 6.17 -7.81 1.04
N ASN A 181 7.28 -7.16 1.42
CA ASN A 181 8.41 -6.92 0.53
C ASN A 181 9.77 -7.23 1.17
N PHE A 182 9.92 -8.47 1.64
CA PHE A 182 11.16 -8.98 2.20
C PHE A 182 12.03 -9.60 1.11
N SER A 183 13.17 -8.97 0.78
CA SER A 183 14.14 -9.51 -0.17
C SER A 183 14.50 -10.95 0.17
N GLN A 184 14.59 -11.83 -0.83
CA GLN A 184 14.92 -13.26 -0.70
C GLN A 184 13.85 -14.16 -0.07
N TYR A 185 12.88 -13.63 0.69
CA TYR A 185 11.81 -14.42 1.32
C TYR A 185 10.45 -14.28 0.63
N THR A 186 10.33 -13.29 -0.26
CA THR A 186 9.13 -13.01 -1.05
C THR A 186 9.44 -13.22 -2.54
N HIS A 187 8.39 -13.30 -3.36
CA HIS A 187 8.51 -13.45 -4.81
C HIS A 187 9.16 -12.22 -5.47
N SER A 188 9.48 -12.34 -6.77
CA SER A 188 10.07 -11.22 -7.51
C SER A 188 9.10 -10.04 -7.61
N ASP A 189 9.60 -8.84 -7.87
CA ASP A 189 8.74 -7.65 -8.01
C ASP A 189 7.72 -7.83 -9.13
N LYS A 190 8.09 -8.49 -10.23
CA LYS A 190 7.17 -8.81 -11.34
C LYS A 190 6.01 -9.69 -10.86
N ASP A 191 6.30 -10.74 -10.10
CA ASP A 191 5.28 -11.68 -9.61
C ASP A 191 4.38 -11.00 -8.58
N LYS A 192 4.98 -10.23 -7.66
CA LYS A 192 4.29 -9.36 -6.69
C LYS A 192 3.28 -8.42 -7.35
N TYR A 193 3.69 -7.73 -8.43
CA TYR A 193 2.79 -6.88 -9.20
C TYR A 193 1.68 -7.69 -9.88
N ASN A 194 1.97 -8.89 -10.38
CA ASN A 194 0.95 -9.76 -10.95
C ASN A 194 -0.07 -10.21 -9.89
N PHE A 195 0.40 -10.59 -8.69
CA PHE A 195 -0.46 -10.97 -7.57
C PHE A 195 -1.42 -9.84 -7.18
N ILE A 196 -0.90 -8.66 -6.84
CA ILE A 196 -1.75 -7.56 -6.37
C ILE A 196 -2.76 -7.12 -7.44
N ASN A 197 -2.38 -7.06 -8.71
CA ASN A 197 -3.30 -6.69 -9.79
C ASN A 197 -4.46 -7.69 -9.95
N ASN A 198 -4.17 -8.99 -9.90
CA ASN A 198 -5.22 -10.00 -9.99
C ASN A 198 -6.11 -10.01 -8.75
N ILE A 199 -5.53 -9.88 -7.55
CA ILE A 199 -6.31 -9.84 -6.32
C ILE A 199 -7.24 -8.63 -6.29
N ILE A 200 -6.74 -7.42 -6.58
CA ILE A 200 -7.57 -6.21 -6.55
C ILE A 200 -8.74 -6.28 -7.53
N ARG A 201 -8.56 -6.90 -8.70
CA ARG A 201 -9.65 -7.15 -9.66
C ARG A 201 -10.69 -8.18 -9.18
N ASN A 202 -10.30 -9.07 -8.27
CA ASN A 202 -11.20 -10.07 -7.70
C ASN A 202 -11.93 -9.57 -6.46
N VAL A 203 -11.45 -8.50 -5.81
CA VAL A 203 -12.07 -7.94 -4.59
C VAL A 203 -12.72 -6.58 -4.79
N SER A 204 -12.59 -5.99 -5.97
CA SER A 204 -13.16 -4.67 -6.30
C SER A 204 -13.56 -4.57 -7.76
N SER A 205 -14.34 -3.55 -8.10
CA SER A 205 -14.68 -3.20 -9.49
C SER A 205 -13.53 -2.53 -10.26
N TYR A 206 -12.32 -2.46 -9.69
CA TYR A 206 -11.17 -1.84 -10.33
C TYR A 206 -10.87 -2.49 -11.68
N SER A 207 -11.00 -1.69 -12.75
CA SER A 207 -10.79 -2.11 -14.14
C SER A 207 -9.44 -1.65 -14.72
N GLY A 208 -8.59 -1.02 -13.91
CA GLY A 208 -7.29 -0.54 -14.37
C GLY A 208 -6.35 -1.69 -14.77
N THR A 209 -5.48 -1.41 -15.75
CA THR A 209 -4.56 -2.40 -16.29
C THR A 209 -3.36 -2.65 -15.36
N ASP A 210 -2.87 -1.59 -14.69
CA ASP A 210 -1.67 -1.64 -13.85
C ASP A 210 -1.86 -0.81 -12.57
N LEU A 211 -2.17 -1.49 -11.47
CA LEU A 211 -2.10 -0.92 -10.14
C LEU A 211 -0.64 -0.67 -9.76
N LYS A 212 -0.34 0.57 -9.37
CA LYS A 212 1.00 0.99 -8.96
C LYS A 212 1.04 1.24 -7.46
N PRO A 213 2.24 1.14 -6.83
CA PRO A 213 2.42 1.56 -5.46
C PRO A 213 1.97 3.00 -5.30
N ILE A 214 1.53 3.33 -4.08
CA ILE A 214 1.13 4.68 -3.81
C ILE A 214 2.32 5.63 -3.86
N HIS A 215 2.11 6.82 -4.43
CA HIS A 215 3.08 7.89 -4.38
C HIS A 215 2.62 8.94 -3.38
N LEU A 216 3.28 9.02 -2.22
CA LEU A 216 2.99 10.05 -1.23
C LEU A 216 3.76 11.32 -1.60
N SER A 217 3.01 12.38 -1.86
CA SER A 217 3.58 13.69 -2.21
C SER A 217 4.34 14.32 -1.03
N ASP A 218 5.16 15.33 -1.32
CA ASP A 218 5.79 16.16 -0.29
C ASP A 218 4.77 16.65 0.76
N GLN A 219 3.61 17.13 0.30
CA GLN A 219 2.54 17.60 1.16
C GLN A 219 2.00 16.47 2.05
N SER A 220 1.71 15.29 1.49
CA SER A 220 1.20 14.15 2.26
C SER A 220 2.20 13.68 3.31
N LEU A 221 3.50 13.71 2.99
CA LEU A 221 4.57 13.39 3.95
C LEU A 221 4.68 14.45 5.06
N ARG A 222 4.50 15.74 4.74
CA ARG A 222 4.45 16.81 5.76
C ARG A 222 3.23 16.69 6.66
N GLU A 223 2.08 16.34 6.11
CA GLU A 223 0.85 16.13 6.89
C GLU A 223 0.99 14.92 7.82
N LEU A 224 1.61 13.83 7.36
CA LEU A 224 1.95 12.70 8.23
C LEU A 224 2.79 13.14 9.45
N LEU A 225 3.72 14.07 9.26
CA LEU A 225 4.55 14.63 10.33
C LEU A 225 3.74 15.46 11.35
N LEU A 226 2.58 15.98 10.94
CA LEU A 226 1.71 16.87 11.75
C LEU A 226 0.55 16.13 12.42
N LEU A 227 0.24 14.90 12.00
CA LEU A 227 -0.90 14.15 12.53
C LEU A 227 -0.80 13.80 14.02
N GLU A 228 0.38 13.92 14.64
CA GLU A 228 0.54 13.69 16.08
C GLU A 228 1.50 14.70 16.70
N ASP A 229 1.02 15.41 17.73
CA ASP A 229 1.80 16.35 18.56
C ASP A 229 2.94 15.68 19.34
N THR A 230 3.06 14.35 19.28
CA THR A 230 4.12 13.54 19.91
C THR A 230 5.24 13.15 18.94
N GLN A 231 5.15 13.54 17.67
CA GLN A 231 6.12 13.13 16.65
C GLN A 231 7.43 13.92 16.76
N ILE A 232 8.45 13.19 17.22
CA ILE A 232 9.83 13.58 17.11
C ILE A 232 10.37 12.88 15.85
N PRO A 233 10.40 13.54 14.68
CA PRO A 233 11.03 12.95 13.51
C PRO A 233 12.48 12.65 13.85
N SER A 234 12.92 11.41 13.63
CA SER A 234 14.31 11.01 13.85
C SER A 234 15.15 11.07 12.56
N ARG A 235 14.50 11.20 11.41
CA ARG A 235 15.14 11.35 10.10
C ARG A 235 14.18 11.98 9.11
N LEU A 236 14.67 12.97 8.36
CA LEU A 236 14.01 13.57 7.21
C LEU A 236 14.92 13.43 5.98
N LYS A 237 14.34 13.10 4.82
CA LYS A 237 15.10 12.97 3.56
C LYS A 237 14.50 13.85 2.48
N PHE A 238 15.31 14.77 1.99
CA PHE A 238 14.92 15.76 0.98
C PHE A 238 15.49 15.41 -0.38
N GLU A 239 14.72 15.64 -1.43
CA GLU A 239 15.17 15.51 -2.81
C GLU A 239 15.59 16.86 -3.37
N VAL A 240 16.88 17.00 -3.64
CA VAL A 240 17.49 18.24 -4.14
C VAL A 240 17.59 18.14 -5.66
N GLU A 241 16.77 18.95 -6.33
CA GLU A 241 16.76 19.13 -7.80
C GLU A 241 16.59 17.82 -8.59
N GLY A 242 15.99 16.78 -7.99
CA GLY A 242 15.84 15.45 -8.61
C GLY A 242 17.17 14.71 -8.85
N ARG A 243 18.27 15.18 -8.24
CA ARG A 243 19.64 14.66 -8.46
C ARG A 243 20.26 14.04 -7.23
N LEU A 244 19.97 14.61 -6.06
CA LEU A 244 20.60 14.25 -4.80
C LEU A 244 19.53 14.02 -3.74
N LYS A 245 19.75 13.04 -2.87
CA LYS A 245 18.93 12.86 -1.68
C LYS A 245 19.76 13.22 -0.44
N VAL A 246 19.33 14.26 0.29
CA VAL A 246 20.00 14.74 1.50
C VAL A 246 19.26 14.18 2.71
N ASN A 247 19.98 13.48 3.59
CA ASN A 247 19.42 12.97 4.84
C ASN A 247 19.78 13.94 5.98
N ILE A 248 18.78 14.30 6.77
CA ILE A 248 18.96 15.01 8.04
C ILE A 248 18.58 14.02 9.14
N ASP A 249 19.58 13.55 9.88
CA ASP A 249 19.40 12.73 11.08
C ASP A 249 19.16 13.65 12.28
N ILE A 250 18.07 13.41 13.00
CA ILE A 250 17.64 14.24 14.13
C ILE A 250 17.97 13.48 15.40
N ASN A 251 19.06 13.89 16.05
CA ASN A 251 19.60 13.22 17.23
C ASN A 251 18.96 13.69 18.55
N GLN A 252 18.32 14.86 18.54
CA GLN A 252 17.69 15.44 19.72
C GLN A 252 16.18 15.18 19.71
N LYS A 253 15.64 14.80 20.87
CA LYS A 253 14.21 14.70 21.09
C LYS A 253 13.60 16.10 21.18
N ALA A 254 13.19 16.65 20.05
CA ALA A 254 12.53 17.94 19.94
C ALA A 254 11.23 17.82 19.12
N ALA A 255 10.24 18.66 19.41
CA ALA A 255 9.02 18.71 18.63
C ALA A 255 9.35 19.15 17.19
N LEU A 256 8.54 18.70 16.22
CA LEU A 256 8.73 19.04 14.80
C LEU A 256 8.86 20.56 14.58
N GLN A 257 8.04 21.36 15.25
CA GLN A 257 8.06 22.81 15.11
C GLN A 257 9.43 23.38 15.51
N ASP A 258 9.96 22.99 16.68
CA ASP A 258 11.27 23.44 17.17
C ASP A 258 12.41 23.01 16.25
N LEU A 259 12.30 21.82 15.63
CA LEU A 259 13.25 21.31 14.65
C LEU A 259 13.25 22.13 13.35
N ILE A 260 12.07 22.45 12.83
CA ILE A 260 11.94 23.25 11.61
C ILE A 260 12.48 24.67 11.82
N TYR A 261 12.49 25.20 13.05
CA TYR A 261 13.08 26.51 13.32
C TYR A 261 14.61 26.54 13.37
N GLN A 262 15.29 25.39 13.34
CA GLN A 262 16.75 25.35 13.22
C GLN A 262 17.17 25.73 11.80
N ASP A 263 18.05 26.71 11.65
CA ASP A 263 18.36 27.36 10.35
C ASP A 263 18.73 26.36 9.25
N GLU A 264 19.51 25.31 9.56
CA GLU A 264 19.89 24.30 8.59
C GLU A 264 18.70 23.44 8.14
N ILE A 265 17.86 23.01 9.08
CA ILE A 265 16.67 22.19 8.79
C ILE A 265 15.64 23.02 8.04
N LYS A 266 15.41 24.26 8.49
CA LYS A 266 14.51 25.23 7.87
C LYS A 266 14.82 25.43 6.40
N TYR A 267 16.10 25.65 6.08
CA TYR A 267 16.53 25.85 4.69
C TYR A 267 16.14 24.67 3.80
N PHE A 268 16.36 23.43 4.25
CA PHE A 268 15.97 22.25 3.47
C PHE A 268 14.46 22.07 3.42
N TYR A 269 13.79 22.25 4.56
CA TYR A 269 12.35 22.09 4.71
C TYR A 269 11.56 23.05 3.82
N ASP A 270 12.01 24.29 3.70
CA ASP A 270 11.33 25.32 2.89
C ASP A 270 11.65 25.22 1.39
N LYS A 271 12.85 24.71 1.04
CA LYS A 271 13.36 24.77 -0.34
C LYS A 271 13.21 23.48 -1.14
N PHE A 272 13.16 22.32 -0.47
CA PHE A 272 13.21 21.02 -1.15
C PHE A 272 12.06 20.10 -0.72
N PRO A 273 11.53 19.27 -1.64
CA PRO A 273 10.51 18.29 -1.30
C PRO A 273 11.04 17.15 -0.43
N LEU A 274 10.24 16.71 0.52
CA LEU A 274 10.42 15.47 1.28
C LEU A 274 10.16 14.26 0.38
N SER A 275 11.01 13.25 0.53
CA SER A 275 10.90 11.96 -0.15
C SER A 275 10.76 10.79 0.82
N THR A 276 11.30 10.94 2.03
CA THR A 276 11.20 9.91 3.07
C THR A 276 11.12 10.58 4.44
N ILE A 277 10.24 10.05 5.28
CA ILE A 277 10.11 10.47 6.68
C ILE A 277 10.23 9.24 7.59
N LYS A 278 10.55 9.47 8.86
CA LYS A 278 10.50 8.44 9.90
C LYS A 278 9.64 8.94 11.05
N VAL A 279 8.43 8.39 11.14
CA VAL A 279 7.36 8.78 12.07
C VAL A 279 7.15 7.71 13.14
N ASN A 280 6.69 8.10 14.32
CA ASN A 280 6.28 7.15 15.34
C ASN A 280 4.87 6.62 15.02
N ILE A 281 4.62 5.31 15.20
CA ILE A 281 3.30 4.72 14.87
C ILE A 281 2.47 4.32 16.09
N SER A 282 3.03 4.46 17.29
CA SER A 282 2.39 4.08 18.55
C SER A 282 2.36 5.28 19.51
N ASP A 283 1.21 5.51 20.13
CA ASP A 283 1.02 6.62 21.06
C ASP A 283 1.65 6.34 22.44
N THR A 284 1.89 5.06 22.77
CA THR A 284 2.37 4.60 24.08
C THR A 284 3.86 4.28 24.09
N GLU A 285 4.41 3.80 22.97
CA GLU A 285 5.79 3.36 22.86
C GLU A 285 6.47 3.97 21.62
N ILE A 286 7.79 4.11 21.67
CA ILE A 286 8.57 4.60 20.52
C ILE A 286 8.74 3.46 19.52
N LYS A 287 7.82 3.40 18.55
CA LYS A 287 7.80 2.49 17.40
C LYS A 287 7.95 3.27 16.08
N PRO A 288 9.16 3.71 15.71
CA PRO A 288 9.33 4.40 14.44
C PRO A 288 9.11 3.51 13.21
N MET A 289 8.41 4.07 12.22
CA MET A 289 8.23 3.55 10.88
C MET A 289 8.82 4.54 9.87
N THR A 290 9.65 4.03 8.97
CA THR A 290 10.13 4.76 7.81
C THR A 290 9.09 4.65 6.70
N VAL A 291 8.73 5.79 6.12
CA VAL A 291 7.81 5.90 4.98
C VAL A 291 8.58 6.51 3.81
N ASP A 292 8.82 5.72 2.77
CA ASP A 292 9.36 6.19 1.49
C ASP A 292 8.18 6.54 0.57
N GLY A 293 7.95 7.83 0.40
CA GLY A 293 6.79 8.31 -0.35
C GLY A 293 6.90 8.07 -1.86
N LEU A 294 8.12 8.00 -2.40
CA LEU A 294 8.31 7.81 -3.84
C LEU A 294 7.96 6.39 -4.27
N GLU A 295 8.36 5.41 -3.46
CA GLU A 295 8.19 3.98 -3.72
C GLU A 295 6.94 3.38 -3.04
N GLY A 296 6.20 4.19 -2.28
CA GLY A 296 5.05 3.72 -1.49
C GLY A 296 5.45 2.67 -0.47
N LYS A 297 6.68 2.72 0.05
CA LYS A 297 7.25 1.67 0.90
C LYS A 297 7.22 2.07 2.36
N ILE A 298 6.70 1.20 3.20
CA ILE A 298 6.73 1.36 4.66
C ILE A 298 7.59 0.27 5.28
N MET A 299 8.44 0.65 6.22
CA MET A 299 9.32 -0.31 6.89
C MET A 299 9.61 0.10 8.33
N THR A 300 9.71 -0.89 9.19
CA THR A 300 10.20 -0.71 10.55
C THR A 300 11.10 -1.87 10.94
N ARG A 301 12.18 -1.53 11.63
CA ARG A 301 13.10 -2.48 12.28
C ARG A 301 12.90 -2.48 13.79
N VAL A 302 11.85 -1.79 14.24
CA VAL A 302 11.49 -1.74 15.64
C VAL A 302 10.88 -3.05 16.02
N SER A 303 10.90 -3.26 17.30
CA SER A 303 11.26 -4.52 17.84
C SER A 303 10.01 -5.23 18.37
N ASN A 304 9.18 -4.44 19.01
CA ASN A 304 7.85 -4.69 19.55
C ASN A 304 6.74 -4.26 18.58
N VAL A 305 6.98 -4.26 17.27
CA VAL A 305 5.94 -3.90 16.30
C VAL A 305 4.95 -5.06 16.18
N GLU A 306 3.68 -4.75 16.38
CA GLU A 306 2.57 -5.70 16.28
C GLU A 306 1.70 -5.37 15.07
N VAL A 307 0.89 -6.35 14.66
CA VAL A 307 -0.08 -6.19 13.56
C VAL A 307 -1.01 -5.00 13.83
N LEU A 308 -1.48 -4.83 15.07
CA LEU A 308 -2.33 -3.72 15.49
C LEU A 308 -1.68 -2.34 15.27
N ASP A 309 -0.36 -2.21 15.50
CA ASP A 309 0.36 -0.95 15.26
C ASP A 309 0.33 -0.59 13.76
N ILE A 310 0.53 -1.60 12.88
CA ILE A 310 0.46 -1.43 11.42
C ILE A 310 -0.95 -1.04 11.01
N ASP A 311 -1.96 -1.75 11.50
CA ASP A 311 -3.37 -1.50 11.19
C ASP A 311 -3.78 -0.08 11.61
N ASN A 312 -3.38 0.38 12.79
CA ASN A 312 -3.62 1.74 13.27
C ASN A 312 -2.93 2.80 12.41
N PHE A 313 -1.67 2.57 12.04
CA PHE A 313 -0.94 3.46 11.13
C PHE A 313 -1.64 3.58 9.78
N ILE A 314 -2.12 2.47 9.23
CA ILE A 314 -2.80 2.46 7.92
C ILE A 314 -4.16 3.14 7.97
N LYS A 315 -4.86 3.08 9.09
CA LYS A 315 -6.06 3.89 9.32
C LYS A 315 -5.75 5.38 9.22
N LYS A 316 -4.67 5.85 9.87
CA LYS A 316 -4.22 7.25 9.81
C LYS A 316 -3.82 7.63 8.38
N LEU A 317 -3.05 6.77 7.71
CA LEU A 317 -2.67 6.96 6.32
C LEU A 317 -3.90 7.04 5.40
N SER A 318 -4.92 6.20 5.61
CA SER A 318 -6.14 6.22 4.77
C SER A 318 -6.89 7.54 4.81
N ILE A 319 -6.83 8.28 5.92
CA ILE A 319 -7.47 9.59 6.05
C ILE A 319 -6.77 10.61 5.15
N LEU A 320 -5.43 10.57 5.08
CA LEU A 320 -4.66 11.48 4.22
C LEU A 320 -4.81 11.16 2.73
N LEU A 321 -5.01 9.88 2.43
CA LEU A 321 -5.21 9.40 1.07
C LEU A 321 -6.65 9.54 0.60
N GLU A 322 -7.56 9.76 1.53
CA GLU A 322 -8.96 10.01 1.24
C GLU A 322 -9.05 11.22 0.32
N TYR A 323 -9.52 10.98 -0.91
CA TYR A 323 -9.63 11.99 -1.97
C TYR A 323 -8.32 12.60 -2.47
N ASP A 324 -7.13 12.10 -2.11
CA ASP A 324 -5.85 12.66 -2.57
C ASP A 324 -5.77 12.73 -4.11
N TYR A 325 -6.39 11.77 -4.80
CA TYR A 325 -6.50 11.77 -6.25
C TYR A 325 -7.22 13.02 -6.80
N LEU A 326 -8.15 13.63 -6.07
CA LEU A 326 -8.80 14.89 -6.46
C LEU A 326 -7.86 16.10 -6.34
N ASN A 327 -6.72 15.95 -5.66
CA ASN A 327 -5.74 17.00 -5.46
C ASN A 327 -4.50 16.85 -6.37
N GLN A 328 -4.44 15.82 -7.22
CA GLN A 328 -3.31 15.58 -8.12
C GLN A 328 -3.37 16.44 -9.39
N ASN A 329 -2.19 16.91 -9.84
CA ASN A 329 -2.07 17.54 -11.15
C ASN A 329 -1.91 16.48 -12.26
N TYR A 330 -2.96 16.26 -13.03
CA TYR A 330 -3.00 15.27 -14.10
C TYR A 330 -2.33 15.71 -15.42
N GLN A 331 -1.76 16.92 -15.51
CA GLN A 331 -1.26 17.47 -16.77
C GLN A 331 -0.19 16.57 -17.40
N LYS A 332 0.75 16.06 -16.59
CA LYS A 332 1.77 15.12 -17.08
C LYS A 332 1.16 13.82 -17.60
N ASN A 333 0.13 13.28 -16.93
CA ASN A 333 -0.54 12.07 -17.41
C ASN A 333 -1.23 12.28 -18.77
N ILE A 334 -1.89 13.43 -18.94
CA ILE A 334 -2.52 13.78 -20.21
C ILE A 334 -1.46 14.02 -21.30
N GLN A 335 -0.33 14.62 -20.95
CA GLN A 335 0.81 14.78 -21.84
C GLN A 335 1.35 13.43 -22.33
N ASP A 336 1.56 12.48 -21.41
CA ASP A 336 2.04 11.14 -21.75
C ASP A 336 1.05 10.42 -22.69
N PHE A 337 -0.25 10.61 -22.51
CA PHE A 337 -1.25 10.07 -23.44
C PHE A 337 -1.22 10.77 -24.80
N ALA A 338 -1.08 12.09 -24.84
CA ALA A 338 -0.97 12.86 -26.07
C ALA A 338 0.27 12.45 -26.87
N ASP A 339 1.38 12.20 -26.19
CA ASP A 339 2.64 11.72 -26.78
C ASP A 339 2.45 10.39 -27.52
N ASN A 340 1.64 9.49 -26.98
CA ASN A 340 1.36 8.19 -27.57
C ASN A 340 0.28 8.18 -28.65
N ARG A 341 -0.68 9.12 -28.62
CA ARG A 341 -1.91 9.05 -29.44
C ARG A 341 -2.03 10.09 -30.53
N LEU A 342 -1.37 11.24 -30.39
CA LEU A 342 -1.40 12.28 -31.41
C LEU A 342 -0.24 12.12 -32.38
N THR A 343 -0.53 12.12 -33.68
CA THR A 343 0.48 12.11 -34.75
C THR A 343 0.89 13.54 -35.08
N THR A 344 1.67 14.18 -34.21
CA THR A 344 2.23 15.52 -34.43
C THR A 344 3.56 15.73 -33.68
N THR A 345 4.19 16.91 -33.82
CA THR A 345 5.42 17.29 -33.13
C THR A 345 5.20 17.48 -31.64
N LYS A 346 6.23 17.22 -30.81
CA LYS A 346 6.15 17.36 -29.35
C LYS A 346 5.68 18.75 -28.91
N SER A 347 6.24 19.80 -29.50
CA SER A 347 5.82 21.19 -29.21
C SER A 347 4.35 21.44 -29.50
N GLN A 348 3.79 20.86 -30.58
CA GLN A 348 2.36 20.99 -30.86
C GLN A 348 1.52 20.18 -29.86
N LYS A 349 1.98 19.01 -29.41
CA LYS A 349 1.30 18.23 -28.36
C LYS A 349 1.22 19.02 -27.05
N ASP A 350 2.32 19.65 -26.65
CA ASP A 350 2.37 20.48 -25.43
C ASP A 350 1.36 21.64 -25.51
N ILE A 351 1.29 22.33 -26.66
CA ILE A 351 0.32 23.41 -26.89
C ILE A 351 -1.13 22.89 -26.86
N ILE A 352 -1.40 21.74 -27.47
CA ILE A 352 -2.74 21.12 -27.46
C ILE A 352 -3.17 20.80 -26.04
N VAL A 353 -2.30 20.17 -25.24
CA VAL A 353 -2.60 19.82 -23.84
C VAL A 353 -2.86 21.07 -23.02
N GLN A 354 -2.00 22.10 -23.13
CA GLN A 354 -2.20 23.38 -22.44
C GLN A 354 -3.53 24.04 -22.83
N THR A 355 -3.87 24.03 -24.12
CA THR A 355 -5.14 24.58 -24.62
C THR A 355 -6.34 23.85 -24.04
N CYS A 356 -6.29 22.52 -23.96
CA CYS A 356 -7.37 21.73 -23.37
C CYS A 356 -7.54 22.02 -21.88
N TYR A 357 -6.44 22.12 -21.12
CA TYR A 357 -6.49 22.48 -19.70
C TYR A 357 -7.08 23.86 -19.46
N ALA A 358 -6.61 24.86 -20.22
CA ALA A 358 -7.12 26.24 -20.14
C ALA A 358 -8.60 26.33 -20.52
N GLU A 359 -9.04 25.55 -21.50
CA GLU A 359 -10.43 25.53 -21.93
C GLU A 359 -11.36 24.90 -20.87
N VAL A 360 -10.94 23.78 -20.26
CA VAL A 360 -11.68 23.17 -19.13
C VAL A 360 -11.79 24.15 -17.97
N GLU A 361 -10.68 24.79 -17.59
CA GLU A 361 -10.67 25.79 -16.52
C GLU A 361 -11.59 26.98 -16.84
N ARG A 362 -11.56 27.48 -18.08
CA ARG A 362 -12.44 28.55 -18.57
C ARG A 362 -13.91 28.16 -18.43
N VAL A 363 -14.27 26.94 -18.82
CA VAL A 363 -15.65 26.45 -18.72
C VAL A 363 -16.12 26.35 -17.27
N ILE A 364 -15.26 25.84 -16.38
CA ILE A 364 -15.56 25.74 -14.94
C ILE A 364 -15.74 27.15 -14.35
N LYS A 365 -14.79 28.07 -14.58
CA LYS A 365 -14.87 29.46 -14.10
C LYS A 365 -16.05 30.25 -14.69
N LYS A 366 -16.45 29.96 -15.93
CA LYS A 366 -17.64 30.60 -16.53
C LYS A 366 -18.92 30.22 -15.79
N HIS A 367 -18.99 29.01 -15.25
CA HIS A 367 -20.15 28.58 -14.47
C HIS A 367 -20.08 29.10 -13.02
N TYR A 368 -18.91 29.47 -12.50
CA TYR A 368 -18.72 29.71 -11.05
C TYR A 368 -17.74 30.84 -10.71
N GLU A 369 -18.15 31.69 -9.76
CA GLU A 369 -17.27 32.66 -9.08
C GLU A 369 -16.60 32.02 -7.85
N ASP A 370 -15.62 31.14 -8.08
CA ASP A 370 -14.80 30.61 -6.98
C ASP A 370 -13.64 31.56 -6.65
N VAL A 371 -13.85 32.39 -5.63
CA VAL A 371 -12.86 33.37 -5.14
C VAL A 371 -11.58 32.69 -4.64
N THR A 372 -11.67 31.46 -4.15
CA THR A 372 -10.53 30.71 -3.59
C THR A 372 -9.74 29.93 -4.64
N GLY A 373 -10.40 29.59 -5.76
CA GLY A 373 -9.87 28.72 -6.81
C GLY A 373 -9.73 27.24 -6.41
N VAL A 374 -10.12 26.87 -5.18
CA VAL A 374 -9.99 25.49 -4.66
C VAL A 374 -11.01 24.56 -5.32
N PHE A 375 -12.25 25.01 -5.45
CA PHE A 375 -13.30 24.21 -6.09
C PHE A 375 -13.03 24.03 -7.57
N VAL A 376 -12.55 25.07 -8.25
CA VAL A 376 -12.15 24.98 -9.67
C VAL A 376 -11.10 23.90 -9.85
N LYS A 377 -10.08 23.85 -8.98
CA LYS A 377 -9.04 22.83 -9.01
C LYS A 377 -9.58 21.43 -8.76
N VAL A 378 -10.43 21.25 -7.74
CA VAL A 378 -11.02 19.93 -7.43
C VAL A 378 -11.86 19.41 -8.60
N ILE A 379 -12.69 20.25 -9.22
CA ILE A 379 -13.50 19.85 -10.38
C ILE A 379 -12.64 19.57 -11.61
N GLN A 380 -11.63 20.41 -11.88
CA GLN A 380 -10.69 20.20 -12.98
C GLN A 380 -9.93 18.88 -12.81
N ASN A 381 -9.42 18.60 -11.60
CA ASN A 381 -8.71 17.38 -11.30
C ASN A 381 -9.63 16.15 -11.35
N ALA A 382 -10.85 16.24 -10.81
CA ALA A 382 -11.86 15.19 -10.91
C ALA A 382 -12.16 14.86 -12.38
N PHE A 383 -12.30 15.87 -13.23
CA PHE A 383 -12.53 15.72 -14.66
C PHE A 383 -11.39 14.96 -15.34
N PHE A 384 -10.14 15.40 -15.16
CA PHE A 384 -9.00 14.72 -15.76
C PHE A 384 -8.75 13.34 -15.17
N PHE A 385 -9.05 13.12 -13.90
CA PHE A 385 -9.06 11.79 -13.29
C PHE A 385 -10.07 10.87 -13.97
N CYS A 386 -11.31 11.34 -14.22
CA CYS A 386 -12.32 10.56 -14.93
C CYS A 386 -11.83 10.14 -16.32
N LEU A 387 -11.29 11.08 -17.09
CA LEU A 387 -10.78 10.80 -18.42
C LEU A 387 -9.59 9.83 -18.39
N LYS A 388 -8.65 10.03 -17.48
CA LYS A 388 -7.50 9.14 -17.29
C LYS A 388 -7.92 7.72 -16.91
N SER A 389 -8.87 7.61 -15.99
CA SER A 389 -9.34 6.34 -15.41
C SER A 389 -10.49 5.71 -16.20
N LYS A 390 -10.87 6.29 -17.35
CA LYS A 390 -11.99 5.84 -18.19
C LYS A 390 -13.33 5.76 -17.45
N ILE A 391 -13.54 6.63 -16.47
CA ILE A 391 -14.80 6.72 -15.73
C ILE A 391 -15.77 7.59 -16.52
N LYS A 392 -16.93 7.02 -16.84
CA LYS A 392 -18.02 7.72 -17.52
C LYS A 392 -19.00 8.23 -16.48
N LEU A 393 -19.29 9.52 -16.51
CA LEU A 393 -20.34 10.15 -15.72
C LEU A 393 -21.38 10.75 -16.67
N VAL A 394 -22.65 10.70 -16.27
CA VAL A 394 -23.75 11.29 -17.03
C VAL A 394 -24.51 12.21 -16.08
N PRO A 395 -24.73 13.48 -16.44
CA PRO A 395 -25.49 14.39 -15.61
C PRO A 395 -26.95 13.95 -15.54
N THR A 396 -27.58 14.14 -14.38
CA THR A 396 -29.01 13.89 -14.17
C THR A 396 -29.88 15.05 -14.64
N SER A 397 -29.31 16.25 -14.77
CA SER A 397 -29.99 17.44 -15.28
C SER A 397 -29.33 18.01 -16.53
N VAL A 398 -30.10 18.81 -17.29
CA VAL A 398 -29.59 19.44 -18.52
C VAL A 398 -28.70 20.63 -18.15
N ILE A 399 -27.39 20.41 -18.14
CA ILE A 399 -26.38 21.46 -17.97
C ILE A 399 -25.84 21.85 -19.34
N LYS A 400 -26.05 23.10 -19.74
CA LYS A 400 -25.57 23.61 -21.03
C LYS A 400 -24.07 23.92 -20.93
N ILE A 401 -23.24 23.02 -21.45
CA ILE A 401 -21.79 23.21 -21.50
C ILE A 401 -21.37 23.79 -22.85
N GLU A 402 -20.74 24.95 -22.84
CA GLU A 402 -20.14 25.58 -24.03
C GLU A 402 -18.61 25.46 -23.96
N MET A 403 -18.11 24.33 -24.47
CA MET A 403 -16.69 24.01 -24.61
C MET A 403 -16.30 24.03 -26.09
N ASP A 404 -15.10 24.51 -26.41
CA ASP A 404 -14.58 24.54 -27.78
C ASP A 404 -14.50 23.14 -28.41
N ASP A 405 -15.10 22.98 -29.59
CA ASP A 405 -15.20 21.70 -30.31
C ASP A 405 -13.82 21.08 -30.58
N LYS A 406 -12.78 21.89 -30.79
CA LYS A 406 -11.42 21.36 -31.00
C LYS A 406 -10.86 20.77 -29.71
N ALA A 407 -11.01 21.46 -28.58
CA ALA A 407 -10.58 20.95 -27.28
C ALA A 407 -11.29 19.62 -26.93
N VAL A 408 -12.60 19.53 -27.18
CA VAL A 408 -13.36 18.29 -26.97
C VAL A 408 -12.84 17.15 -27.85
N LYS A 409 -12.61 17.42 -29.14
CA LYS A 409 -12.05 16.42 -30.07
C LYS A 409 -10.66 15.96 -29.67
N TYR A 410 -9.78 16.88 -29.24
CA TYR A 410 -8.45 16.50 -28.79
C TYR A 410 -8.50 15.67 -27.51
N LEU A 411 -9.29 16.08 -26.51
CA LEU A 411 -9.47 15.29 -25.29
C LEU A 411 -10.03 13.90 -25.58
N ALA A 412 -11.03 13.80 -26.45
CA ALA A 412 -11.59 12.52 -26.92
C ALA A 412 -10.50 11.61 -27.52
N ILE A 413 -9.67 12.12 -28.44
CA ILE A 413 -8.57 11.36 -29.05
C ILE A 413 -7.50 10.95 -28.01
N ILE A 414 -7.06 11.91 -27.20
CA ILE A 414 -6.01 11.69 -26.19
C ILE A 414 -6.47 10.65 -25.15
N THR A 415 -7.75 10.61 -24.80
CA THR A 415 -8.24 9.81 -23.65
C THR A 415 -9.09 8.60 -24.04
N ASP A 416 -9.39 8.39 -25.33
CA ASP A 416 -10.22 7.28 -25.85
C ASP A 416 -11.72 7.41 -25.53
N PHE A 417 -12.19 8.64 -25.35
CA PHE A 417 -13.59 8.93 -25.08
C PHE A 417 -14.30 9.32 -26.37
N ASN A 418 -15.61 9.09 -26.43
CA ASN A 418 -16.41 9.76 -27.45
C ASN A 418 -16.58 11.24 -27.07
N PRO A 419 -16.60 12.18 -28.03
CA PRO A 419 -16.77 13.61 -27.75
C PRO A 419 -17.96 13.95 -26.83
N PRO A 420 -19.16 13.34 -26.97
CA PRO A 420 -20.27 13.58 -26.04
C PRO A 420 -19.99 13.10 -24.61
N GLU A 421 -19.20 12.04 -24.45
CA GLU A 421 -18.86 11.50 -23.12
C GLU A 421 -17.93 12.46 -22.36
N VAL A 422 -17.02 13.14 -23.07
CA VAL A 422 -16.17 14.20 -22.47
C VAL A 422 -17.05 15.31 -21.90
N ILE A 423 -18.04 15.77 -22.66
CA ILE A 423 -18.99 16.79 -22.20
C ILE A 423 -19.84 16.30 -21.03
N ASN A 424 -20.35 15.07 -21.09
CA ASN A 424 -21.15 14.50 -20.01
C ASN A 424 -20.37 14.39 -18.69
N VAL A 425 -19.09 13.99 -18.75
CA VAL A 425 -18.25 13.92 -17.56
C VAL A 425 -18.11 15.29 -16.90
N LEU A 426 -17.80 16.33 -17.68
CA LEU A 426 -17.73 17.68 -17.13
C LEU A 426 -19.08 18.11 -16.58
N GLY A 427 -20.18 17.84 -17.30
CA GLY A 427 -21.54 18.21 -16.90
C GLY A 427 -21.94 17.62 -15.57
N ALA A 428 -21.72 16.31 -15.38
CA ALA A 428 -22.01 15.64 -14.13
C ALA A 428 -21.22 16.23 -12.95
N LEU A 429 -19.94 16.57 -13.15
CA LEU A 429 -19.13 17.21 -12.11
C LEU A 429 -19.60 18.63 -11.79
N LEU A 430 -20.00 19.40 -12.80
CA LEU A 430 -20.62 20.72 -12.60
C LEU A 430 -21.95 20.59 -11.86
N GLU A 431 -22.73 19.54 -12.11
CA GLU A 431 -23.98 19.27 -11.38
C GLU A 431 -23.72 19.03 -9.89
N LEU A 432 -22.78 18.14 -9.58
CA LEU A 432 -22.40 17.84 -8.20
C LEU A 432 -21.91 19.09 -7.48
N TYR A 433 -21.13 19.92 -8.15
CA TYR A 433 -20.73 21.21 -7.61
C TYR A 433 -21.96 22.07 -7.31
N SER A 434 -22.91 22.22 -8.24
CA SER A 434 -24.09 23.07 -8.03
C SER A 434 -24.92 22.65 -6.81
N LEU A 435 -24.90 21.35 -6.48
CA LEU A 435 -25.61 20.76 -5.34
C LEU A 435 -24.82 20.82 -4.02
N HIS A 436 -23.48 20.89 -4.07
CA HIS A 436 -22.61 20.72 -2.91
C HIS A 436 -21.51 21.80 -2.78
N ASN A 437 -21.69 22.98 -3.37
CA ASN A 437 -20.70 24.07 -3.38
C ASN A 437 -20.47 24.77 -2.04
N THR A 438 -21.24 24.47 -1.00
CA THR A 438 -21.14 25.12 0.32
C THR A 438 -19.99 24.60 1.16
N ASP A 439 -19.53 23.36 0.91
CA ASP A 439 -18.46 22.72 1.65
C ASP A 439 -17.62 21.84 0.71
N ILE A 440 -16.32 22.13 0.65
CA ILE A 440 -15.38 21.37 -0.17
C ILE A 440 -15.33 19.90 0.22
N LYS A 441 -15.45 19.58 1.51
CA LYS A 441 -15.44 18.19 1.98
C LYS A 441 -16.68 17.45 1.51
N SER A 442 -17.87 18.06 1.67
CA SER A 442 -19.11 17.52 1.11
C SER A 442 -19.01 17.30 -0.39
N LEU A 443 -18.43 18.24 -1.16
CA LEU A 443 -18.25 18.07 -2.60
C LEU A 443 -17.32 16.89 -2.93
N MET A 444 -16.16 16.80 -2.27
CA MET A 444 -15.20 15.71 -2.50
C MET A 444 -15.81 14.33 -2.21
N ILE A 445 -16.61 14.22 -1.14
CA ILE A 445 -17.36 13.01 -0.80
C ILE A 445 -18.33 12.62 -1.93
N GLU A 446 -19.11 13.57 -2.45
CA GLU A 446 -20.13 13.28 -3.48
C GLU A 446 -19.52 13.01 -4.87
N ILE A 447 -18.39 13.66 -5.19
CA ILE A 447 -17.56 13.30 -6.34
C ILE A 447 -17.10 11.85 -6.19
N ASP A 448 -16.51 11.47 -5.08
CA ASP A 448 -16.01 10.11 -4.87
C ASP A 448 -17.12 9.06 -4.97
N LYS A 449 -18.27 9.30 -4.33
CA LYS A 449 -19.45 8.44 -4.46
C LYS A 449 -19.87 8.27 -5.92
N SER A 450 -19.94 9.36 -6.68
CA SER A 450 -20.34 9.33 -8.10
C SER A 450 -19.35 8.58 -8.99
N LEU A 451 -18.06 8.67 -8.68
CA LEU A 451 -17.00 7.92 -9.35
C LEU A 451 -17.06 6.41 -9.06
N ASN A 452 -17.42 6.04 -7.83
CA ASN A 452 -17.57 4.64 -7.41
C ASN A 452 -18.87 3.99 -7.92
N LEU A 453 -19.98 4.74 -7.95
CA LEU A 453 -21.30 4.25 -8.38
C LEU A 453 -21.41 3.98 -9.90
N ASN A 454 -20.61 4.67 -10.72
CA ASN A 454 -20.67 4.54 -12.18
C ASN A 454 -19.72 3.49 -12.78
N GLN A 455 -18.91 2.82 -11.96
CA GLN A 455 -18.31 1.54 -12.35
C GLN A 455 -19.38 0.45 -12.25
N ARG A 456 -20.43 0.54 -13.07
CA ARG A 456 -21.41 -0.54 -13.23
C ARG A 456 -20.63 -1.80 -13.60
N MET A 457 -20.45 -2.71 -12.64
CA MET A 457 -20.49 -4.13 -12.95
C MET A 457 -21.65 -4.30 -13.92
N ILE A 458 -21.40 -4.90 -15.08
CA ILE A 458 -22.45 -5.27 -16.01
C ILE A 458 -23.51 -5.99 -15.19
N PRO A 459 -24.72 -5.42 -15.01
CA PRO A 459 -25.79 -6.15 -14.36
C PRO A 459 -26.14 -7.27 -15.33
N ASN A 460 -25.94 -8.51 -14.89
CA ASN A 460 -26.23 -9.76 -15.60
C ASN A 460 -25.16 -10.24 -16.59
N ALA A 461 -24.25 -11.06 -16.08
CA ALA A 461 -23.89 -12.32 -16.74
C ALA A 461 -24.46 -13.52 -15.96
N SER A 462 -25.63 -13.38 -15.33
CA SER A 462 -26.56 -14.49 -15.18
C SER A 462 -27.37 -14.56 -16.48
N GLY A 463 -26.71 -14.95 -17.56
CA GLY A 463 -27.40 -15.54 -18.68
C GLY A 463 -27.87 -16.93 -18.26
N LEU A 464 -29.04 -17.31 -18.77
CA LEU A 464 -29.54 -18.68 -18.95
C LEU A 464 -28.50 -19.80 -18.80
#